data_AF-A0A3E0U5C8-F1
#
_entry.id   AF-A0A3E0U5C8-F1
#
_cell.length_a   1.000
_cell.length_b   1.000
_cell.length_c   1.000
_cell.angle_alpha   90.00
_cell.angle_beta   90.00
_cell.angle_gamma   90.00
#
_symmetry.space_group_name_H-M   'P 1'
#
loop_
_entity.id
_entity.type
_entity.pdbx_description
1 polymer ?
#
loop_
_entity_poly.entity_id
_entity_poly.type
_entity_poly.pdbx_seq_one_letter_code
_entity_poly.pdbx_strand_id
1 'polypeptide(L)'
;MSIQPRLKNLVVTLSLIAGLVTGLVVVFYVHALAGLWAEPIAFSEPPAFVEKYVAKRYKQESSAPDEAVTKAKLTTDYFIEAALVRNVMVNGESPTELIRLFTHSDKVKRIKTAAAFADVNMKLSHDEGTDFDNKRKAFWQQVEVHSADIQSALFEALIVTAQERTRTYIPYTLAWWMQEDKAKAVEMLTWAAKHHPDPWVRNFSVYYVIQFGGNEEYAQELIQSQTHDPVFKVRHRILEQRFRRFEEMLFGKEEEQS
;
A
#
# COMPACT_ATOMS: atom_id res chain seq x y z
N MET A 1 59.14 8.88 -24.27
CA MET A 1 59.02 9.21 -22.84
C MET A 1 58.08 8.18 -22.22
N SER A 2 58.62 7.18 -21.50
CA SER A 2 57.83 6.07 -20.95
C SER A 2 57.18 6.51 -19.63
N ILE A 3 55.85 6.63 -19.61
CA ILE A 3 55.09 6.95 -18.40
C ILE A 3 55.27 5.81 -17.40
N GLN A 4 55.75 6.12 -16.18
CA GLN A 4 55.93 5.14 -15.12
C GLN A 4 54.62 4.37 -14.85
N PRO A 5 54.66 3.04 -14.67
CA PRO A 5 53.46 2.20 -14.52
C PRO A 5 52.56 2.62 -13.35
N ARG A 6 53.12 3.22 -12.29
CA ARG A 6 52.33 3.80 -11.18
C ARG A 6 51.46 4.98 -11.60
N LEU A 7 51.96 5.84 -12.49
CA LEU A 7 51.22 7.00 -13.00
C LEU A 7 50.10 6.56 -13.95
N LYS A 8 50.34 5.53 -14.77
CA LYS A 8 49.30 4.92 -15.62
C LYS A 8 48.16 4.34 -14.79
N ASN A 9 48.49 3.58 -13.74
CA ASN A 9 47.48 3.01 -12.84
C ASN A 9 46.67 4.10 -12.14
N LEU A 10 47.32 5.17 -11.66
CA LEU A 10 46.64 6.31 -11.03
C LEU A 10 45.64 6.99 -11.98
N VAL A 11 46.03 7.25 -13.24
CA VAL A 11 45.15 7.89 -14.24
C VAL A 11 43.96 6.99 -14.60
N VAL A 12 44.17 5.69 -14.69
CA VAL A 12 43.08 4.72 -14.92
C VAL A 12 42.12 4.71 -13.73
N THR A 13 42.63 4.64 -12.50
CA THR A 13 41.80 4.68 -11.29
C THR A 13 41.01 5.98 -11.17
N LEU A 14 41.63 7.14 -11.40
CA LEU A 14 40.94 8.44 -11.38
C LEU A 14 39.86 8.54 -12.46
N SER A 15 40.14 8.04 -13.66
CA SER A 15 39.16 8.02 -14.77
C SER A 15 37.95 7.14 -14.43
N LEU A 16 38.18 5.98 -13.79
CA LEU A 16 37.11 5.09 -13.35
C LEU A 16 36.25 5.73 -12.25
N ILE A 17 36.87 6.36 -11.25
CA ILE A 17 36.15 7.06 -10.17
C ILE A 17 35.34 8.22 -10.75
N ALA A 18 35.95 9.04 -11.61
CA ALA A 18 35.26 10.16 -12.26
C ALA A 18 34.07 9.68 -13.08
N GLY A 19 34.24 8.62 -13.89
CA GLY A 19 33.14 8.02 -14.66
C GLY A 19 32.00 7.51 -13.78
N LEU A 20 32.32 6.85 -12.66
CA LEU A 20 31.33 6.36 -11.69
C LEU A 20 30.57 7.51 -11.02
N VAL A 21 31.28 8.55 -10.56
CA VAL A 21 30.66 9.74 -9.96
C VAL A 21 29.75 10.45 -10.96
N THR A 22 30.21 10.66 -12.20
CA THR A 22 29.37 11.26 -13.26
C THR A 22 28.13 10.41 -13.53
N GLY A 23 28.27 9.08 -13.60
CA GLY A 23 27.13 8.17 -13.78
C GLY A 23 26.10 8.30 -12.66
N LEU A 24 26.54 8.30 -11.39
CA LEU A 24 25.66 8.48 -10.23
C LEU A 24 24.94 9.84 -10.26
N VAL A 25 25.66 10.91 -10.60
CA VAL A 25 25.10 12.25 -10.71
C VAL A 25 24.02 12.30 -11.80
N VAL A 26 24.27 11.69 -12.97
CA VAL A 26 23.28 11.61 -14.05
C VAL A 26 22.03 10.84 -13.61
N VAL A 27 22.20 9.67 -12.98
CA VAL A 27 21.06 8.87 -12.48
C VAL A 27 20.23 9.66 -11.46
N PHE A 28 20.89 10.37 -10.55
CA PHE A 28 20.25 11.25 -9.58
C PHE A 28 19.45 12.36 -10.27
N TYR A 29 20.05 13.09 -11.21
CA TYR A 29 19.35 14.15 -11.94
C TYR A 29 18.15 13.62 -12.73
N VAL A 30 18.28 12.48 -13.41
CA VAL A 30 17.17 11.85 -14.12
C VAL A 30 16.01 11.56 -13.17
N HIS A 31 16.25 10.97 -11.98
CA HIS A 31 15.18 10.67 -11.02
C HIS A 31 14.61 11.93 -10.32
N ALA A 32 15.47 12.90 -10.01
CA ALA A 32 15.04 14.15 -9.39
C ALA A 32 14.13 14.93 -10.33
N LEU A 33 14.52 15.03 -11.60
CA LEU A 33 13.83 15.82 -12.64
C LEU A 33 12.68 15.06 -13.32
N ALA A 34 12.59 13.73 -13.21
CA ALA A 34 11.51 12.93 -13.79
C ALA A 34 10.11 13.41 -13.39
N GLY A 35 9.98 14.01 -12.20
CA GLY A 35 8.71 14.57 -11.71
C GLY A 35 8.26 15.85 -12.41
N LEU A 36 9.15 16.57 -13.10
CA LEU A 36 8.80 17.83 -13.78
C LEU A 36 7.89 17.61 -14.99
N TRP A 37 7.95 16.41 -15.58
CA TRP A 37 7.14 15.99 -16.71
C TRP A 37 6.06 14.98 -16.31
N ALA A 38 5.84 14.80 -15.01
CA ALA A 38 4.87 13.85 -14.50
C ALA A 38 3.45 14.35 -14.77
N GLU A 39 2.62 13.47 -15.31
CA GLU A 39 1.19 13.73 -15.41
C GLU A 39 0.55 13.71 -14.01
N PRO A 40 -0.51 14.50 -13.78
CA PRO A 40 -1.30 14.38 -12.57
C PRO A 40 -1.81 12.95 -12.40
N ILE A 41 -1.77 12.43 -11.17
CA ILE A 41 -2.33 11.10 -10.88
C ILE A 41 -3.83 11.12 -11.17
N ALA A 42 -4.23 10.30 -12.13
CA ALA A 42 -5.61 10.10 -12.53
C ALA A 42 -6.19 8.86 -11.84
N PHE A 43 -7.41 8.99 -11.35
CA PHE A 43 -8.23 7.86 -10.92
C PHE A 43 -8.54 6.97 -12.13
N SER A 44 -8.53 5.66 -11.94
CA SER A 44 -8.92 4.68 -12.95
C SER A 44 -9.86 3.65 -12.33
N GLU A 45 -10.55 2.88 -13.18
CA GLU A 45 -11.41 1.80 -12.71
C GLU A 45 -10.61 0.77 -11.89
N PRO A 46 -11.12 0.36 -10.72
CA PRO A 46 -10.46 -0.61 -9.87
C PRO A 46 -10.57 -2.04 -10.42
N PRO A 47 -9.82 -3.01 -9.87
CA PRO A 47 -9.92 -4.41 -10.28
C PRO A 47 -11.35 -4.96 -10.22
N ALA A 48 -11.77 -5.63 -11.30
CA ALA A 48 -13.14 -6.09 -11.48
C ALA A 48 -13.62 -7.10 -10.42
N PHE A 49 -12.70 -7.73 -9.68
CA PHE A 49 -13.09 -8.67 -8.63
C PHE A 49 -13.83 -8.00 -7.46
N VAL A 50 -13.59 -6.69 -7.21
CA VAL A 50 -14.24 -5.95 -6.13
C VAL A 50 -15.74 -5.86 -6.39
N GLU A 51 -16.12 -5.41 -7.58
CA GLU A 51 -17.53 -5.31 -7.99
C GLU A 51 -18.20 -6.69 -8.09
N LYS A 52 -17.49 -7.69 -8.63
CA LYS A 52 -18.00 -9.07 -8.71
C LYS A 52 -18.32 -9.65 -7.33
N TYR A 53 -17.50 -9.36 -6.32
CA TYR A 53 -17.76 -9.82 -4.95
C TYR A 53 -19.03 -9.20 -4.39
N VAL A 54 -19.15 -7.86 -4.45
CA VAL A 54 -20.31 -7.11 -3.97
C VAL A 54 -21.58 -7.55 -4.68
N ALA A 55 -21.53 -7.67 -6.01
CA ALA A 55 -22.66 -8.11 -6.82
C ALA A 55 -23.07 -9.56 -6.53
N LYS A 56 -22.16 -10.43 -6.12
CA LYS A 56 -22.48 -11.80 -5.69
C LYS A 56 -23.08 -11.83 -4.29
N ARG A 57 -22.53 -11.03 -3.37
CA ARG A 57 -22.84 -11.06 -1.94
C ARG A 57 -24.15 -10.34 -1.58
N TYR A 58 -24.47 -9.26 -2.30
CA TYR A 58 -25.60 -8.35 -2.00
C TYR A 58 -26.62 -8.29 -3.15
N LYS A 59 -26.83 -9.39 -3.88
CA LYS A 59 -27.89 -9.45 -4.90
C LYS A 59 -29.23 -9.03 -4.27
N GLN A 60 -29.77 -7.91 -4.76
CA GLN A 60 -31.02 -7.25 -4.36
C GLN A 60 -31.00 -6.53 -3.00
N GLU A 61 -30.66 -5.24 -3.05
CA GLU A 61 -31.54 -4.16 -2.58
C GLU A 61 -31.10 -2.86 -3.26
N SER A 62 -31.50 -2.70 -4.53
CA SER A 62 -31.42 -1.41 -5.20
C SER A 62 -32.46 -0.49 -4.56
N SER A 63 -32.02 0.45 -3.74
CA SER A 63 -32.80 1.64 -3.42
C SER A 63 -31.89 2.78 -2.98
N ALA A 64 -31.23 3.42 -3.95
CA ALA A 64 -31.08 4.88 -4.07
C ALA A 64 -29.96 5.22 -5.07
N PRO A 65 -30.03 6.39 -5.75
CA PRO A 65 -29.02 6.81 -6.73
C PRO A 65 -27.67 7.08 -6.05
N ASP A 66 -26.58 6.73 -6.75
CA ASP A 66 -25.16 6.92 -6.38
C ASP A 66 -24.78 8.36 -5.95
N GLU A 67 -25.66 9.35 -6.16
CA GLU A 67 -25.38 10.76 -5.87
C GLU A 67 -25.27 11.08 -4.36
N ALA A 68 -25.87 10.27 -3.48
CA ALA A 68 -25.79 10.50 -2.03
C ALA A 68 -24.46 10.08 -1.37
N VAL A 69 -23.60 9.35 -2.10
CA VAL A 69 -22.31 8.85 -1.58
C VAL A 69 -21.28 9.98 -1.41
N THR A 70 -21.48 11.13 -2.07
CA THR A 70 -20.49 12.22 -2.14
C THR A 70 -20.41 13.16 -0.92
N LYS A 71 -21.17 12.94 0.15
CA LYS A 71 -21.14 13.81 1.35
C LYS A 71 -21.12 13.08 2.69
N ALA A 72 -20.57 11.87 2.75
CA ALA A 72 -20.24 11.24 4.03
C ALA A 72 -18.98 11.89 4.63
N LYS A 73 -19.11 13.14 5.13
CA LYS A 73 -18.07 13.76 5.95
C LYS A 73 -17.82 12.82 7.14
N LEU A 74 -16.61 12.27 7.23
CA LEU A 74 -16.11 11.30 8.23
C LEU A 74 -16.15 11.78 9.71
N THR A 75 -17.02 12.72 10.08
CA THR A 75 -16.73 13.64 11.19
C THR A 75 -17.50 13.42 12.50
N THR A 76 -18.35 12.41 12.63
CA THR A 76 -18.98 12.10 13.94
C THR A 76 -19.02 10.61 14.25
N ASP A 77 -19.43 9.77 13.29
CA ASP A 77 -19.55 8.32 13.54
C ASP A 77 -18.17 7.63 13.66
N TYR A 78 -17.15 8.17 12.97
CA TYR A 78 -15.81 7.58 12.88
C TYR A 78 -15.16 7.26 14.23
N PHE A 79 -15.36 8.12 15.25
CA PHE A 79 -14.82 7.87 16.58
C PHE A 79 -15.53 6.71 17.29
N ILE A 80 -16.81 6.49 17.00
CA ILE A 80 -17.59 5.36 17.52
C ILE A 80 -17.07 4.07 16.89
N GLU A 81 -16.87 4.04 15.57
CA GLU A 81 -16.33 2.84 14.91
C GLU A 81 -14.87 2.58 15.32
N ALA A 82 -14.04 3.60 15.44
CA ALA A 82 -12.65 3.44 15.91
C ALA A 82 -12.58 2.94 17.36
N ALA A 83 -13.48 3.41 18.23
CA ALA A 83 -13.59 2.91 19.60
C ALA A 83 -14.05 1.45 19.62
N LEU A 84 -15.05 1.09 18.82
CA LEU A 84 -15.51 -0.30 18.67
C LEU A 84 -14.36 -1.22 18.20
N VAL A 85 -13.64 -0.81 17.16
CA VAL A 85 -12.47 -1.58 16.67
C VAL A 85 -11.43 -1.75 17.78
N ARG A 86 -11.07 -0.66 18.47
CA ARG A 86 -10.10 -0.72 19.56
C ARG A 86 -10.56 -1.67 20.67
N ASN A 87 -11.82 -1.61 21.06
CA ASN A 87 -12.37 -2.47 22.10
C ASN A 87 -12.34 -3.96 21.70
N VAL A 88 -12.76 -4.28 20.47
CA VAL A 88 -12.70 -5.65 19.95
C VAL A 88 -11.25 -6.14 19.87
N MET A 89 -10.35 -5.35 19.28
CA MET A 89 -8.97 -5.77 19.05
C MET A 89 -8.09 -5.75 20.31
N VAL A 90 -8.28 -4.81 21.22
CA VAL A 90 -7.37 -4.61 22.38
C VAL A 90 -7.96 -5.16 23.67
N ASN A 91 -9.26 -4.97 23.89
CA ASN A 91 -9.93 -5.36 25.12
C ASN A 91 -10.59 -6.75 25.03
N GLY A 92 -10.56 -7.40 23.86
CA GLY A 92 -11.12 -8.73 23.65
C GLY A 92 -12.65 -8.75 23.70
N GLU A 93 -13.31 -7.64 23.40
CA GLU A 93 -14.77 -7.61 23.24
C GLU A 93 -15.20 -8.44 22.03
N SER A 94 -16.45 -8.91 22.03
CA SER A 94 -16.97 -9.75 20.95
C SER A 94 -16.92 -9.03 19.59
N PRO A 95 -16.43 -9.68 18.51
CA PRO A 95 -16.35 -9.06 17.19
C PRO A 95 -17.72 -9.01 16.48
N THR A 96 -18.79 -9.59 17.06
CA THR A 96 -20.10 -9.72 16.39
C THR A 96 -20.61 -8.41 15.79
N GLU A 97 -20.56 -7.32 16.55
CA GLU A 97 -21.03 -6.02 16.08
C GLU A 97 -20.12 -5.46 14.97
N LEU A 98 -18.80 -5.62 15.12
CA LEU A 98 -17.84 -5.20 14.11
C LEU A 98 -18.04 -5.97 12.79
N ILE A 99 -18.27 -7.29 12.85
CA ILE A 99 -18.59 -8.12 11.69
C ILE A 99 -19.92 -7.73 11.06
N ARG A 100 -20.94 -7.41 11.87
CA ARG A 100 -22.22 -6.91 11.38
C ARG A 100 -22.04 -5.63 10.55
N LEU A 101 -21.13 -4.75 10.96
CA LEU A 101 -20.80 -3.53 10.22
C LEU A 101 -20.02 -3.80 8.93
N PHE A 102 -19.05 -4.73 8.94
CA PHE A 102 -18.33 -5.16 7.73
C PHE A 102 -19.22 -5.86 6.70
N THR A 103 -20.28 -6.51 7.14
CA THR A 103 -21.24 -7.25 6.29
C THR A 103 -22.53 -6.49 6.03
N HIS A 104 -22.60 -5.22 6.42
CA HIS A 104 -23.82 -4.41 6.29
C HIS A 104 -24.18 -4.21 4.82
N SER A 105 -25.47 -4.22 4.46
CA SER A 105 -25.94 -3.99 3.07
C SER A 105 -25.57 -2.60 2.54
N ASP A 106 -25.75 -1.57 3.36
CA ASP A 106 -25.26 -0.20 3.12
C ASP A 106 -23.72 -0.14 2.99
N LYS A 107 -23.27 0.21 1.78
CA LYS A 107 -21.86 0.41 1.40
C LYS A 107 -21.17 1.47 2.26
N VAL A 108 -21.86 2.55 2.65
CA VAL A 108 -21.27 3.64 3.43
C VAL A 108 -20.82 3.16 4.80
N LYS A 109 -21.60 2.28 5.44
CA LYS A 109 -21.24 1.70 6.75
C LYS A 109 -20.03 0.78 6.66
N ARG A 110 -19.96 -0.05 5.61
CA ARG A 110 -18.78 -0.90 5.36
C ARG A 110 -17.52 -0.05 5.17
N ILE A 111 -17.61 1.02 4.39
CA ILE A 111 -16.48 1.93 4.13
C ILE A 111 -16.00 2.61 5.41
N LYS A 112 -16.90 3.19 6.19
CA LYS A 112 -16.57 3.86 7.46
C LYS A 112 -15.86 2.90 8.41
N THR A 113 -16.41 1.70 8.57
CA THR A 113 -15.86 0.65 9.44
C THR A 113 -14.49 0.20 8.97
N ALA A 114 -14.31 -0.01 7.67
CA ALA A 114 -13.02 -0.37 7.08
C ALA A 114 -11.96 0.72 7.25
N ALA A 115 -12.33 1.99 7.08
CA ALA A 115 -11.43 3.12 7.29
C ALA A 115 -11.00 3.24 8.76
N ALA A 116 -11.96 3.17 9.70
CA ALA A 116 -11.69 3.19 11.14
C ALA A 116 -10.80 2.00 11.56
N PHE A 117 -11.09 0.81 11.01
CA PHE A 117 -10.30 -0.40 11.27
C PHE A 117 -8.84 -0.24 10.84
N ALA A 118 -8.61 0.32 9.65
CA ALA A 118 -7.26 0.54 9.15
C ALA A 118 -6.47 1.59 9.94
N ASP A 119 -7.13 2.65 10.40
CA ASP A 119 -6.48 3.67 11.22
C ASP A 119 -6.10 3.14 12.61
N VAL A 120 -7.00 2.40 13.27
CA VAL A 120 -6.69 1.77 14.57
C VAL A 120 -5.53 0.78 14.41
N ASN A 121 -5.54 -0.03 13.35
CA ASN A 121 -4.45 -0.95 13.09
C ASN A 121 -3.10 -0.23 12.93
N MET A 122 -3.04 0.80 12.08
CA MET A 122 -1.81 1.56 11.87
C MET A 122 -1.30 2.18 13.18
N LYS A 123 -2.19 2.79 13.97
CA LYS A 123 -1.82 3.46 15.21
C LYS A 123 -1.27 2.50 16.27
N LEU A 124 -1.86 1.31 16.38
CA LEU A 124 -1.49 0.35 17.42
C LEU A 124 -0.35 -0.59 17.01
N SER A 125 -0.05 -0.72 15.71
CA SER A 125 1.04 -1.60 15.22
C SER A 125 2.44 -1.15 15.62
N HIS A 126 2.58 0.06 16.17
CA HIS A 126 3.84 0.56 16.73
C HIS A 126 3.75 0.78 18.25
N ASP A 127 2.67 0.29 18.89
CA ASP A 127 2.47 0.39 20.32
C ASP A 127 2.98 -0.88 21.03
N GLU A 128 4.27 -0.86 21.37
CA GLU A 128 4.95 -1.95 22.08
C GLU A 128 4.33 -2.26 23.46
N GLY A 129 3.56 -1.34 24.04
CA GLY A 129 2.98 -1.48 25.38
C GLY A 129 1.69 -2.30 25.44
N THR A 130 1.10 -2.66 24.29
CA THR A 130 -0.27 -3.21 24.24
C THR A 130 -0.38 -4.67 23.84
N ASP A 131 0.76 -5.32 23.53
CA ASP A 131 0.81 -6.67 22.94
C ASP A 131 -0.07 -6.79 21.68
N PHE A 132 -0.16 -5.68 20.93
CA PHE A 132 -1.14 -5.55 19.85
C PHE A 132 -0.98 -6.62 18.78
N ASP A 133 0.26 -7.00 18.44
CA ASP A 133 0.54 -8.02 17.43
C ASP A 133 -0.10 -9.37 17.74
N ASN A 134 -0.04 -9.81 18.99
CA ASN A 134 -0.64 -11.08 19.41
C ASN A 134 -2.16 -10.98 19.46
N LYS A 135 -2.71 -9.88 20.00
CA LYS A 135 -4.16 -9.65 20.04
C LYS A 135 -4.77 -9.55 18.65
N ARG A 136 -4.07 -8.91 17.75
CA ARG A 136 -4.37 -8.79 16.32
C ARG A 136 -4.40 -10.13 15.62
N LYS A 137 -3.42 -11.01 15.87
CA LYS A 137 -3.43 -12.40 15.37
C LYS A 137 -4.65 -13.17 15.90
N ALA A 138 -4.95 -13.03 17.20
CA ALA A 138 -6.10 -13.68 17.82
C ALA A 138 -7.45 -13.19 17.24
N PHE A 139 -7.58 -11.88 17.00
CA PHE A 139 -8.75 -11.32 16.33
C PHE A 139 -8.97 -11.98 14.95
N TRP A 140 -7.91 -12.12 14.14
CA TRP A 140 -8.04 -12.75 12.83
C TRP A 140 -8.47 -14.21 12.88
N GLN A 141 -7.94 -14.97 13.82
CA GLN A 141 -8.39 -16.35 14.06
C GLN A 141 -9.88 -16.39 14.42
N GLN A 142 -10.36 -15.41 15.17
CA GLN A 142 -11.77 -15.33 15.56
C GLN A 142 -12.69 -14.97 14.39
N VAL A 143 -12.21 -14.20 13.41
CA VAL A 143 -13.03 -13.69 12.30
C VAL A 143 -12.70 -14.32 10.94
N GLU A 144 -11.95 -15.41 10.92
CA GLU A 144 -11.46 -16.10 9.73
C GLU A 144 -12.57 -16.37 8.69
N VAL A 145 -13.73 -16.85 9.16
CA VAL A 145 -14.91 -17.13 8.33
C VAL A 145 -15.52 -15.89 7.65
N HIS A 146 -15.17 -14.69 8.12
CA HIS A 146 -15.59 -13.39 7.58
C HIS A 146 -14.47 -12.64 6.85
N SER A 147 -13.29 -13.25 6.69
CA SER A 147 -12.11 -12.64 6.06
C SER A 147 -12.43 -12.00 4.71
N ALA A 148 -13.17 -12.69 3.85
CA ALA A 148 -13.55 -12.19 2.53
C ALA A 148 -14.48 -10.96 2.59
N ASP A 149 -15.43 -10.92 3.54
CA ASP A 149 -16.34 -9.78 3.72
C ASP A 149 -15.53 -8.55 4.20
N ILE A 150 -14.62 -8.74 5.17
CA ILE A 150 -13.73 -7.69 5.68
C ILE A 150 -12.81 -7.19 4.56
N GLN A 151 -12.22 -8.10 3.79
CA GLN A 151 -11.34 -7.78 2.67
C GLN A 151 -12.07 -6.94 1.61
N SER A 152 -13.27 -7.36 1.22
CA SER A 152 -14.08 -6.62 0.25
C SER A 152 -14.39 -5.21 0.75
N ALA A 153 -14.76 -5.05 2.02
CA ALA A 153 -15.02 -3.73 2.60
C ALA A 153 -13.77 -2.83 2.60
N LEU A 154 -12.58 -3.38 2.85
CA LEU A 154 -11.31 -2.67 2.75
C LEU A 154 -11.02 -2.24 1.31
N PHE A 155 -11.27 -3.09 0.32
CA PHE A 155 -11.12 -2.73 -1.08
C PHE A 155 -12.08 -1.61 -1.49
N GLU A 156 -13.36 -1.71 -1.14
CA GLU A 156 -14.36 -0.65 -1.37
C GLU A 156 -13.91 0.67 -0.74
N ALA A 157 -13.43 0.65 0.50
CA ALA A 157 -12.97 1.84 1.19
C ALA A 157 -11.71 2.45 0.57
N LEU A 158 -10.78 1.63 0.08
CA LEU A 158 -9.59 2.12 -0.63
C LEU A 158 -9.95 2.82 -1.94
N ILE A 159 -10.96 2.32 -2.65
CA ILE A 159 -11.48 2.96 -3.88
C ILE A 159 -12.13 4.30 -3.56
N VAL A 160 -13.03 4.33 -2.57
CA VAL A 160 -13.76 5.55 -2.22
C VAL A 160 -12.82 6.63 -1.69
N THR A 161 -11.84 6.27 -0.87
CA THR A 161 -10.82 7.23 -0.41
C THR A 161 -9.96 7.78 -1.56
N ALA A 162 -9.73 7.00 -2.62
CA ALA A 162 -9.09 7.50 -3.83
C ALA A 162 -9.98 8.52 -4.59
N GLN A 163 -11.27 8.21 -4.74
CA GLN A 163 -12.25 9.10 -5.40
C GLN A 163 -12.41 10.43 -4.65
N GLU A 164 -12.49 10.36 -3.32
CA GLU A 164 -12.63 11.52 -2.42
C GLU A 164 -11.31 12.26 -2.20
N ARG A 165 -10.19 11.70 -2.66
CA ARG A 165 -8.84 12.24 -2.45
C ARG A 165 -8.45 12.34 -0.97
N THR A 166 -8.92 11.39 -0.16
CA THR A 166 -8.69 11.32 1.27
C THR A 166 -7.54 10.38 1.59
N ARG A 167 -6.67 10.74 2.53
CA ARG A 167 -5.64 9.82 3.03
C ARG A 167 -6.30 8.66 3.76
N THR A 168 -5.74 7.46 3.59
CA THR A 168 -6.14 6.26 4.32
C THR A 168 -4.93 5.40 4.68
N TYR A 169 -5.09 4.54 5.68
CA TYR A 169 -4.10 3.56 6.09
C TYR A 169 -4.47 2.11 5.69
N ILE A 170 -5.53 1.95 4.90
CA ILE A 170 -5.99 0.64 4.39
C ILE A 170 -4.87 -0.18 3.73
N PRO A 171 -3.94 0.39 2.94
CA PRO A 171 -2.85 -0.39 2.35
C PRO A 171 -2.04 -1.20 3.37
N TYR A 172 -1.81 -0.63 4.56
CA TYR A 172 -1.07 -1.29 5.63
C TYR A 172 -1.83 -2.50 6.19
N THR A 173 -3.13 -2.32 6.39
CA THR A 173 -4.04 -3.40 6.80
C THR A 173 -4.08 -4.52 5.75
N LEU A 174 -4.14 -4.20 4.46
CA LEU A 174 -4.13 -5.21 3.39
C LEU A 174 -2.78 -5.95 3.28
N ALA A 175 -1.66 -5.24 3.50
CA ALA A 175 -0.32 -5.78 3.40
C ALA A 175 -0.04 -6.89 4.42
N TRP A 176 -0.44 -6.70 5.67
CA TRP A 176 0.08 -7.54 6.76
C TRP A 176 -0.87 -8.63 7.25
N TRP A 177 -2.07 -8.73 6.67
CA TRP A 177 -3.11 -9.59 7.25
C TRP A 177 -3.82 -10.56 6.30
N MET A 178 -3.71 -10.40 4.98
CA MET A 178 -4.48 -11.20 4.02
C MET A 178 -3.58 -12.20 3.27
N GLN A 179 -2.98 -13.18 3.96
CA GLN A 179 -2.03 -14.12 3.34
C GLN A 179 -2.69 -15.11 2.36
N GLU A 180 -3.90 -15.60 2.65
CA GLU A 180 -4.59 -16.56 1.78
C GLU A 180 -5.08 -15.95 0.45
N ASP A 181 -5.50 -14.68 0.49
CA ASP A 181 -5.94 -13.92 -0.68
C ASP A 181 -4.92 -12.83 -1.08
N LYS A 182 -3.63 -13.10 -0.81
CA LYS A 182 -2.51 -12.17 -1.08
C LYS A 182 -2.50 -11.67 -2.51
N ALA A 183 -2.86 -12.50 -3.49
CA ALA A 183 -2.90 -12.11 -4.90
C ALA A 183 -3.87 -10.94 -5.16
N LYS A 184 -5.08 -10.97 -4.60
CA LYS A 184 -6.07 -9.88 -4.74
C LYS A 184 -5.60 -8.61 -4.04
N ALA A 185 -5.00 -8.77 -2.85
CA ALA A 185 -4.43 -7.64 -2.13
C ALA A 185 -3.30 -6.99 -2.93
N VAL A 186 -2.41 -7.79 -3.52
CA VAL A 186 -1.32 -7.29 -4.38
C VAL A 186 -1.88 -6.60 -5.62
N GLU A 187 -2.85 -7.18 -6.33
CA GLU A 187 -3.50 -6.53 -7.48
C GLU A 187 -4.13 -5.18 -7.09
N MET A 188 -4.85 -5.13 -5.97
CA MET A 188 -5.45 -3.89 -5.46
C MET A 188 -4.40 -2.85 -5.06
N LEU A 189 -3.30 -3.28 -4.44
CA LEU A 189 -2.22 -2.39 -4.05
C LEU A 189 -1.43 -1.89 -5.25
N THR A 190 -1.27 -2.70 -6.30
CA THR A 190 -0.73 -2.25 -7.60
C THR A 190 -1.60 -1.15 -8.20
N TRP A 191 -2.92 -1.34 -8.20
CA TRP A 191 -3.85 -0.29 -8.62
C TRP A 191 -3.71 0.97 -7.77
N ALA A 192 -3.69 0.84 -6.44
CA ALA A 192 -3.58 1.98 -5.53
C ALA A 192 -2.25 2.72 -5.67
N ALA A 193 -1.15 2.00 -5.95
CA ALA A 193 0.16 2.56 -6.22
C ALA A 193 0.16 3.48 -7.45
N LYS A 194 -0.68 3.19 -8.46
CA LYS A 194 -0.75 3.96 -9.70
C LYS A 194 -1.79 5.08 -9.66
N HIS A 195 -2.87 4.89 -8.91
CA HIS A 195 -4.10 5.68 -9.08
C HIS A 195 -4.59 6.41 -7.83
N HIS A 196 -4.04 6.11 -6.65
CA HIS A 196 -4.46 6.82 -5.43
C HIS A 196 -3.83 8.22 -5.37
N PRO A 197 -4.60 9.30 -5.15
CA PRO A 197 -4.08 10.67 -5.17
C PRO A 197 -3.17 11.00 -3.98
N ASP A 198 -3.40 10.39 -2.81
CA ASP A 198 -2.51 10.56 -1.65
C ASP A 198 -1.17 9.82 -1.85
N PRO A 199 -0.02 10.52 -1.72
CA PRO A 199 1.30 9.92 -1.96
C PRO A 199 1.76 8.97 -0.86
N TRP A 200 1.21 9.03 0.35
CA TRP A 200 1.53 8.06 1.39
C TRP A 200 0.99 6.68 0.98
N VAL A 201 -0.25 6.63 0.47
CA VAL A 201 -0.85 5.40 -0.05
C VAL A 201 -0.02 4.85 -1.20
N ARG A 202 0.32 5.66 -2.20
CA ARG A 202 1.13 5.18 -3.33
C ARG A 202 2.49 4.66 -2.89
N ASN A 203 3.20 5.44 -2.08
CA ASN A 203 4.52 5.08 -1.58
C ASN A 203 4.50 3.77 -0.78
N PHE A 204 3.50 3.57 0.08
CA PHE A 204 3.36 2.33 0.84
C PHE A 204 3.03 1.14 -0.07
N SER A 205 2.08 1.30 -0.99
CA SER A 205 1.70 0.24 -1.92
C SER A 205 2.87 -0.18 -2.82
N VAL A 206 3.66 0.77 -3.33
CA VAL A 206 4.91 0.49 -4.08
C VAL A 206 5.87 -0.37 -3.26
N TYR A 207 6.14 0.06 -2.03
CA TYR A 207 7.03 -0.67 -1.12
C TYR A 207 6.56 -2.11 -0.92
N TYR A 208 5.29 -2.29 -0.56
CA TYR A 208 4.76 -3.61 -0.25
C TYR A 208 4.72 -4.53 -1.47
N VAL A 209 4.20 -4.07 -2.61
CA VAL A 209 4.06 -4.90 -3.82
C VAL A 209 5.44 -5.37 -4.30
N ILE A 210 6.44 -4.49 -4.33
CA ILE A 210 7.77 -4.85 -4.84
C ILE A 210 8.53 -5.74 -3.85
N GLN A 211 8.47 -5.47 -2.54
CA GLN A 211 9.24 -6.23 -1.56
C GLN A 211 8.57 -7.53 -1.15
N PHE A 212 7.26 -7.50 -0.91
CA PHE A 212 6.53 -8.60 -0.27
C PHE A 212 5.46 -9.19 -1.17
N GLY A 213 5.07 -8.54 -2.27
CA GLY A 213 3.96 -8.97 -3.11
C GLY A 213 4.16 -10.35 -3.76
N GLY A 214 5.41 -10.75 -4.01
CA GLY A 214 5.73 -12.06 -4.59
C GLY A 214 5.26 -12.24 -6.05
N ASN A 215 4.90 -11.15 -6.73
CA ASN A 215 4.52 -11.13 -8.13
C ASN A 215 5.47 -10.21 -8.90
N GLU A 216 6.33 -10.81 -9.71
CA GLU A 216 7.38 -10.11 -10.45
C GLU A 216 6.81 -9.19 -11.54
N GLU A 217 5.69 -9.56 -12.16
CA GLU A 217 5.04 -8.75 -13.21
C GLU A 217 4.58 -7.42 -12.62
N TYR A 218 3.84 -7.46 -11.51
CA TYR A 218 3.42 -6.24 -10.81
C TYR A 218 4.61 -5.45 -10.26
N ALA A 219 5.65 -6.12 -9.75
CA ALA A 219 6.83 -5.43 -9.27
C ALA A 219 7.53 -4.65 -10.40
N GLN A 220 7.73 -5.26 -11.57
CA GLN A 220 8.33 -4.58 -12.73
C GLN A 220 7.45 -3.45 -13.26
N GLU A 221 6.13 -3.68 -13.34
CA GLU A 221 5.18 -2.65 -13.75
C GLU A 221 5.29 -1.40 -12.87
N LEU A 222 5.36 -1.56 -11.55
CA LEU A 222 5.52 -0.44 -10.62
C LEU A 222 6.90 0.21 -10.72
N ILE A 223 7.97 -0.57 -10.87
CA ILE A 223 9.32 -0.04 -11.06
C ILE A 223 9.40 0.86 -12.31
N GLN A 224 8.71 0.49 -13.39
CA GLN A 224 8.68 1.27 -14.61
C GLN A 224 7.77 2.50 -14.46
N SER A 225 6.49 2.27 -14.14
CA SER A 225 5.48 3.33 -14.12
C SER A 225 5.74 4.41 -13.07
N GLN A 226 6.19 4.04 -11.88
CA GLN A 226 6.33 4.97 -10.75
C GLN A 226 7.66 5.74 -10.75
N THR A 227 8.55 5.48 -11.72
CA THR A 227 9.75 6.32 -11.94
C THR A 227 9.37 7.77 -12.27
N HIS A 228 8.18 7.97 -12.84
CA HIS A 228 7.66 9.27 -13.23
C HIS A 228 6.54 9.76 -12.31
N ASP A 229 6.38 9.21 -11.09
CA ASP A 229 5.40 9.73 -10.13
C ASP A 229 5.67 11.23 -9.88
N PRO A 230 4.66 12.11 -9.79
CA PRO A 230 4.87 13.54 -9.54
C PRO A 230 5.55 13.82 -8.18
N VAL A 231 5.41 12.92 -7.21
CA VAL A 231 5.95 13.08 -5.85
C VAL A 231 7.31 12.40 -5.72
N PHE A 232 8.33 13.21 -5.37
CA PHE A 232 9.71 12.73 -5.22
C PHE A 232 9.83 11.55 -4.26
N LYS A 233 9.09 11.53 -3.15
CA LYS A 233 9.14 10.44 -2.17
C LYS A 233 8.77 9.09 -2.78
N VAL A 234 7.80 9.04 -3.69
CA VAL A 234 7.40 7.81 -4.39
C VAL A 234 8.50 7.40 -5.38
N ARG A 235 9.05 8.34 -6.15
CA ARG A 235 10.19 8.08 -7.07
C ARG A 235 11.43 7.56 -6.31
N HIS A 236 11.71 8.16 -5.15
CA HIS A 236 12.82 7.75 -4.29
C HIS A 236 12.63 6.31 -3.80
N ARG A 237 11.40 5.94 -3.42
CA ARG A 237 11.09 4.55 -3.07
C ARG A 237 11.39 3.59 -4.21
N ILE A 238 11.07 3.94 -5.46
CA ILE A 238 11.41 3.11 -6.63
C ILE A 238 12.93 2.95 -6.78
N LEU A 239 13.68 4.02 -6.59
CA LEU A 239 15.14 3.98 -6.65
C LEU A 239 15.72 3.07 -5.56
N GLU A 240 15.25 3.17 -4.32
CA GLU A 240 15.63 2.27 -3.22
C GLU A 240 15.33 0.81 -3.56
N GLN A 241 14.14 0.52 -4.10
CA GLN A 241 13.77 -0.85 -4.50
C GLN A 241 14.68 -1.37 -5.63
N ARG A 242 15.06 -0.52 -6.60
CA ARG A 242 16.00 -0.90 -7.67
C ARG A 242 17.37 -1.25 -7.11
N PHE A 243 17.90 -0.42 -6.20
CA PHE A 243 19.18 -0.68 -5.56
C PHE A 243 19.15 -1.96 -4.74
N ARG A 244 18.14 -2.15 -3.87
CA ARG A 244 18.01 -3.37 -3.09
C ARG A 244 17.99 -4.62 -3.99
N ARG A 245 17.20 -4.60 -5.06
CA ARG A 245 17.11 -5.74 -6.00
C ARG A 245 18.42 -5.99 -6.74
N PHE A 246 19.18 -4.94 -7.04
CA PHE A 246 20.51 -5.07 -7.63
C PHE A 246 21.50 -5.68 -6.62
N GLU A 247 21.46 -5.26 -5.36
CA GLU A 247 22.26 -5.86 -4.28
C GLU A 247 21.90 -7.33 -4.07
N GLU A 248 20.61 -7.67 -3.99
CA GLU A 248 20.12 -9.05 -3.89
C GLU A 248 20.60 -9.93 -5.06
N MET A 249 20.71 -9.37 -6.27
CA MET A 249 21.21 -10.07 -7.45
C MET A 249 22.72 -10.33 -7.38
N LEU A 250 23.50 -9.40 -6.82
CA LEU A 250 24.95 -9.50 -6.73
C LEU A 250 25.44 -10.33 -5.54
N PHE A 251 24.76 -10.19 -4.41
CA PHE A 251 25.22 -10.72 -3.11
C PHE A 251 24.32 -11.82 -2.56
N GLY A 252 23.20 -12.12 -3.24
CA GLY A 252 22.13 -12.96 -2.68
C GLY A 252 21.22 -12.15 -1.77
N LYS A 253 20.07 -12.73 -1.39
CA LYS A 253 19.20 -12.13 -0.39
C LYS A 253 19.85 -12.26 0.98
N GLU A 254 19.98 -11.17 1.73
CA GLU A 254 20.20 -11.26 3.16
C GLU A 254 19.02 -12.01 3.77
N GLU A 255 19.29 -13.10 4.50
CA GLU A 255 18.24 -13.80 5.24
C GLU A 255 17.70 -12.84 6.31
N GLU A 256 16.45 -12.38 6.15
CA GLU A 256 15.74 -11.61 7.18
C GLU A 256 15.72 -12.47 8.46
N GLN A 257 16.49 -12.08 9.47
CA GLN A 257 16.41 -12.66 10.81
C GLN A 257 14.98 -12.43 11.32
N SER A 258 14.22 -13.52 11.41
CA SER A 258 12.85 -13.58 11.94
C SER A 258 12.78 -13.23 13.42
#